data_AF-A0A182GC59-F1
#
_entry.id   AF-A0A182GC59-F1
#
_cell.length_a   1.000
_cell.length_b   1.000
_cell.length_c   1.000
_cell.angle_alpha   90.00
_cell.angle_beta   90.00
_cell.angle_gamma   90.00
#
_symmetry.space_group_name_H-M   'P 1'
#
loop_
_entity.id
_entity.type
_entity.pdbx_description
1 polymer ?
#
loop_
_entity_poly.entity_id
_entity_poly.type
_entity_poly.pdbx_seq_one_letter_code
_entity_poly.pdbx_strand_id
1 'polypeptide(L)'
;MKSEKSIYCDICTHLDSAEIHYHHSRISHTTSQRLACTSSVEFKTGASDAQQPSSEMQHGQTFHSAMRPILLLYQVIGVFPVYGITRKDPQDLRFRWLTLRALFSVTIMLIGLVMSVVEYERLTRVGGVNTQSIIGILFYMDTVLSIMLLVMIAQRWKQLVVKFGEIHEVFVVGSSGGEGKKGIHLPIRATACTLLVNCIVLHVISKAADMVNQYREAKFCGWIVDNFPHYYATRNYSFVLKHVPYNILIVLFFEYLDVALKLAWACHDLMIILTSIGISFYFHEIYEKVQIFGNGIMIANEKFWIEIRFQYVLLCEFVKEANSHLALIIVHSCCKNLYLMCYELIKIVRKEQSTASRIHHWCSLIYLIIKTTMVFRNAAMIYETAKAPLVVCRSIPNKGWCSELERYIAQLRSDKVAYSGIGFFRLTKRTMLAMVGLVVSYQLVMLKVAKDTKGIGAVVPCSRLAFSRD
;
A
#
# COMPACT_ATOMS: atom_id res chain seq x y z
N MET A 1 -40.71 -16.67 -63.61
CA MET A 1 -39.83 -17.87 -63.52
C MET A 1 -39.45 -18.03 -62.06
N LYS A 2 -40.04 -19.07 -61.42
CA LYS A 2 -39.81 -19.68 -60.08
C LYS A 2 -39.40 -18.72 -58.94
N SER A 3 -40.29 -18.38 -58.01
CA SER A 3 -40.77 -19.20 -56.85
C SER A 3 -39.61 -19.51 -55.88
N GLU A 4 -39.70 -19.37 -54.56
CA GLU A 4 -40.86 -19.41 -53.65
C GLU A 4 -40.38 -19.10 -52.21
N LYS A 5 -41.30 -18.55 -51.40
CA LYS A 5 -41.52 -18.78 -49.94
C LYS A 5 -40.55 -18.11 -48.94
N SER A 6 -40.98 -17.13 -48.13
CA SER A 6 -42.00 -17.17 -47.04
C SER A 6 -41.41 -17.70 -45.73
N ILE A 7 -41.64 -17.20 -44.51
CA ILE A 7 -42.30 -16.02 -43.89
C ILE A 7 -41.91 -16.14 -42.38
N TYR A 8 -41.65 -15.02 -41.72
CA TYR A 8 -41.80 -14.68 -40.28
C TYR A 8 -41.56 -15.72 -39.16
N CYS A 9 -40.83 -15.30 -38.11
CA CYS A 9 -41.51 -14.75 -36.93
C CYS A 9 -40.58 -13.91 -36.04
N ASP A 10 -41.16 -12.80 -35.56
CA ASP A 10 -40.69 -11.87 -34.55
C ASP A 10 -40.30 -12.53 -33.22
N ILE A 11 -39.40 -11.87 -32.48
CA ILE A 11 -39.37 -11.68 -31.00
C ILE A 11 -37.94 -11.22 -30.66
N CYS A 12 -37.72 -9.91 -30.66
CA CYS A 12 -36.56 -9.28 -30.00
C CYS A 12 -36.87 -7.81 -29.66
N THR A 13 -38.06 -7.58 -29.13
CA THR A 13 -38.49 -6.31 -28.54
C THR A 13 -39.63 -6.63 -27.56
N HIS A 14 -39.28 -7.18 -26.40
CA HIS A 14 -40.04 -7.16 -25.14
C HIS A 14 -39.46 -8.25 -24.22
N LEU A 15 -38.50 -7.90 -23.36
CA LEU A 15 -38.21 -8.59 -22.09
C LEU A 15 -37.21 -7.82 -21.21
N ASP A 16 -37.24 -6.48 -21.26
CA ASP A 16 -36.73 -5.66 -20.16
C ASP A 16 -37.90 -5.37 -19.22
N SER A 17 -37.97 -6.10 -18.09
CA SER A 17 -38.60 -5.71 -16.80
C SER A 17 -39.02 -6.89 -15.91
N ALA A 18 -38.91 -8.16 -16.33
CA ALA A 18 -39.40 -9.31 -15.54
C ALA A 18 -38.33 -10.19 -14.86
N GLU A 19 -37.04 -10.05 -15.20
CA GLU A 19 -35.99 -10.93 -14.64
C GLU A 19 -35.32 -10.40 -13.36
N ILE A 20 -35.64 -9.17 -12.94
CA ILE A 20 -35.05 -8.53 -11.76
C ILE A 20 -35.75 -8.94 -10.45
N HIS A 21 -36.99 -9.47 -10.51
CA HIS A 21 -37.74 -9.86 -9.30
C HIS A 21 -37.58 -11.33 -8.88
N TYR A 22 -37.05 -12.21 -9.74
CA TYR A 22 -36.94 -13.65 -9.44
C TYR A 22 -35.65 -14.05 -8.70
N HIS A 23 -34.60 -13.21 -8.76
CA HIS A 23 -33.33 -13.46 -8.05
C HIS A 23 -33.32 -12.96 -6.59
N HIS A 24 -34.25 -12.09 -6.19
CA HIS A 24 -34.26 -11.49 -4.86
C HIS A 24 -34.99 -12.33 -3.79
N SER A 25 -35.81 -13.31 -4.20
CA SER A 25 -36.63 -14.14 -3.28
C SER A 25 -35.98 -15.47 -2.87
N ARG A 26 -34.86 -15.86 -3.48
CA ARG A 26 -34.15 -17.13 -3.15
C ARG A 26 -32.98 -16.94 -2.18
N ILE A 27 -32.67 -15.71 -1.77
CA ILE A 27 -31.58 -15.39 -0.83
C ILE A 27 -32.11 -15.18 0.61
N SER A 28 -33.41 -15.01 0.81
CA SER A 28 -34.02 -14.79 2.13
C SER A 28 -34.49 -16.06 2.86
N HIS A 29 -34.46 -17.24 2.22
CA HIS A 29 -34.96 -18.49 2.82
C HIS A 29 -33.92 -19.60 3.06
N THR A 30 -32.64 -19.35 2.82
CA THR A 30 -31.55 -20.32 3.07
C THR A 30 -30.69 -19.97 4.30
N THR A 31 -31.18 -19.11 5.19
CA THR A 31 -30.50 -18.76 6.47
C THR A 31 -30.99 -19.61 7.66
N SER A 32 -31.82 -20.63 7.44
CA SER A 32 -32.35 -21.46 8.53
C SER A 32 -32.30 -22.95 8.20
N GLN A 33 -31.10 -23.50 8.01
CA GLN A 33 -30.84 -24.93 8.20
C GLN A 33 -29.38 -25.11 8.63
N ARG A 34 -29.15 -24.96 9.94
CA ARG A 34 -28.00 -25.58 10.62
C ARG A 34 -28.12 -27.09 10.45
N LEU A 35 -27.33 -27.67 9.54
CA LEU A 35 -27.08 -29.10 9.53
C LEU A 35 -25.88 -29.38 10.42
N ALA A 36 -26.18 -29.88 11.63
CA ALA A 36 -25.23 -30.57 12.48
C ALA A 36 -24.76 -31.83 11.75
N CYS A 37 -23.53 -31.81 11.25
CA CYS A 37 -22.80 -33.02 10.86
C CYS A 37 -21.70 -33.26 11.90
N THR A 38 -22.09 -33.82 13.04
CA THR A 38 -21.18 -34.57 13.90
C THR A 38 -21.04 -35.98 13.31
N SER A 39 -19.87 -36.31 12.75
CA SER A 39 -19.47 -37.69 12.55
C SER A 39 -18.09 -37.88 13.15
N SER A 40 -18.06 -38.68 14.21
CA SER A 40 -16.92 -39.08 15.02
C SER A 40 -15.77 -39.59 14.14
N VAL A 41 -14.60 -38.99 14.31
CA VAL A 41 -13.33 -39.51 13.79
C VAL A 41 -12.73 -40.38 14.90
N GLU A 42 -12.76 -41.69 14.76
CA GLU A 42 -11.96 -42.57 15.63
C GLU A 42 -10.51 -42.56 15.14
N PHE A 43 -9.67 -41.79 15.83
CA PHE A 43 -8.21 -41.92 15.76
C PHE A 43 -7.76 -42.78 16.94
N LYS A 44 -7.39 -44.05 16.69
CA LYS A 44 -6.62 -44.85 17.64
C LYS A 44 -5.14 -44.54 17.44
N THR A 45 -4.60 -43.63 18.25
CA THR A 45 -3.16 -43.51 18.49
C THR A 45 -2.94 -43.16 19.95
N GLY A 46 -2.10 -43.95 20.62
CA GLY A 46 -1.82 -43.90 22.05
C GLY A 46 -1.35 -42.52 22.52
N ALA A 47 -1.76 -42.19 23.75
CA ALA A 47 -1.54 -40.91 24.40
C ALA A 47 -0.05 -40.58 24.61
N SER A 48 0.30 -39.36 24.25
CA SER A 48 1.37 -38.57 24.88
C SER A 48 0.88 -37.12 24.88
N ASP A 49 0.73 -36.54 26.06
CA ASP A 49 0.20 -35.18 26.28
C ASP A 49 1.06 -34.13 25.58
N ALA A 50 0.63 -33.72 24.39
CA ALA A 50 1.03 -32.47 23.76
C ALA A 50 -0.13 -31.48 23.90
N GLN A 51 0.11 -30.45 24.71
CA GLN A 51 -0.88 -29.46 25.09
C GLN A 51 -1.26 -28.60 23.87
N GLN A 52 -2.45 -28.85 23.32
CA GLN A 52 -3.02 -28.10 22.20
C GLN A 52 -2.94 -26.58 22.46
N PRO A 53 -2.52 -25.76 21.48
CA PRO A 53 -2.69 -24.31 21.59
C PRO A 53 -4.18 -23.99 21.71
N SER A 54 -4.55 -23.22 22.75
CA SER A 54 -5.94 -22.84 23.00
C SER A 54 -6.56 -22.17 21.78
N SER A 55 -7.81 -22.51 21.47
CA SER A 55 -8.62 -21.94 20.38
C SER A 55 -8.66 -20.41 20.37
N GLU A 56 -8.49 -19.77 21.54
CA GLU A 56 -8.35 -18.32 21.68
C GLU A 56 -7.10 -17.75 20.97
N MET A 57 -6.00 -18.50 20.92
CA MET A 57 -4.74 -18.04 20.33
C MET A 57 -4.80 -17.97 18.80
N GLN A 58 -5.52 -18.90 18.16
CA GLN A 58 -5.78 -18.87 16.71
C GLN A 58 -6.79 -17.78 16.31
N HIS A 59 -7.77 -17.51 17.17
CA HIS A 59 -8.72 -16.41 16.98
C HIS A 59 -8.06 -15.01 17.11
N GLY A 60 -6.91 -14.92 17.78
CA GLY A 60 -6.12 -13.69 17.94
C GLY A 60 -5.26 -13.27 16.74
N GLN A 61 -5.05 -14.16 15.76
CA GLN A 61 -4.14 -13.97 14.61
C GLN A 61 -4.84 -13.38 13.36
N THR A 62 -5.81 -12.48 13.54
CA THR A 62 -6.54 -11.87 12.40
C THR A 62 -5.74 -10.75 11.74
N PHE A 63 -6.02 -10.49 10.46
CA PHE A 63 -5.45 -9.34 9.75
C PHE A 63 -5.71 -8.00 10.48
N HIS A 64 -6.92 -7.82 11.04
CA HIS A 64 -7.27 -6.65 11.86
C HIS A 64 -6.29 -6.49 13.03
N SER A 65 -6.12 -7.55 13.83
CA SER A 65 -5.22 -7.59 15.00
C SER A 65 -3.76 -7.31 14.65
N ALA A 66 -3.30 -7.79 13.48
CA ALA A 66 -1.98 -7.51 12.95
C ALA A 66 -1.80 -6.01 12.60
N MET A 67 -2.81 -5.41 11.97
CA MET A 67 -2.82 -4.02 11.51
C MET A 67 -3.01 -2.97 12.62
N ARG A 68 -3.63 -3.33 13.76
CA ARG A 68 -3.94 -2.38 14.85
C ARG A 68 -2.81 -1.41 15.24
N PRO A 69 -1.60 -1.85 15.61
CA PRO A 69 -0.54 -0.92 16.04
C PRO A 69 -0.12 0.04 14.92
N ILE A 70 -0.18 -0.41 13.67
CA ILE A 70 0.19 0.38 12.49
C ILE A 70 -0.85 1.47 12.26
N LEU A 71 -2.13 1.12 12.33
CA LEU A 71 -3.21 2.09 12.14
C LEU A 71 -3.32 3.08 13.31
N LEU A 72 -2.94 2.68 14.54
CA LEU A 72 -2.81 3.62 15.65
C LEU A 72 -1.72 4.67 15.39
N LEU A 73 -0.58 4.26 14.83
CA LEU A 73 0.44 5.20 14.40
C LEU A 73 -0.08 6.14 13.30
N TYR A 74 -0.88 5.62 12.35
CA TYR A 74 -1.47 6.47 11.31
C TYR A 74 -2.41 7.54 11.88
N GLN A 75 -3.02 7.29 13.05
CA GLN A 75 -3.82 8.30 13.76
C GLN A 75 -2.96 9.36 14.43
N VAL A 76 -1.82 8.97 15.00
CA VAL A 76 -0.85 9.91 15.57
C VAL A 76 -0.25 10.81 14.49
N ILE A 77 -0.03 10.28 13.29
CA ILE A 77 0.43 11.04 12.12
C ILE A 77 -0.71 11.91 11.55
N GLY A 78 -1.98 11.53 11.77
CA GLY A 78 -3.15 12.26 11.30
C GLY A 78 -3.58 11.92 9.86
N VAL A 79 -3.33 10.70 9.38
CA VAL A 79 -3.61 10.31 7.98
C VAL A 79 -4.71 9.25 7.82
N PHE A 80 -5.19 8.64 8.91
CA PHE A 80 -6.18 7.55 8.85
C PHE A 80 -7.28 7.64 9.92
N PRO A 81 -8.32 8.47 9.70
CA PRO A 81 -9.28 8.83 10.73
C PRO A 81 -10.42 7.81 10.92
N VAL A 82 -10.08 6.59 11.34
CA VAL A 82 -11.04 5.50 11.61
C VAL A 82 -11.27 5.29 13.12
N TYR A 83 -12.52 5.17 13.55
CA TYR A 83 -12.87 4.80 14.93
C TYR A 83 -12.93 3.30 15.13
N GLY A 84 -12.73 2.85 16.37
CA GLY A 84 -12.89 1.43 16.74
C GLY A 84 -11.68 0.54 16.47
N ILE A 85 -10.50 1.09 16.13
CA ILE A 85 -9.30 0.30 15.80
C ILE A 85 -8.88 -0.65 16.93
N THR A 86 -9.03 -0.23 18.18
CA THR A 86 -8.69 -1.03 19.37
C THR A 86 -9.75 -2.08 19.72
N ARG A 87 -10.93 -2.04 19.11
CA ARG A 87 -12.00 -3.01 19.35
C ARG A 87 -11.61 -4.37 18.75
N LYS A 88 -12.03 -5.44 19.42
CA LYS A 88 -11.77 -6.81 19.00
C LYS A 88 -12.47 -7.12 17.67
N ASP A 89 -13.73 -6.73 17.56
CA ASP A 89 -14.57 -6.95 16.39
C ASP A 89 -14.31 -5.90 15.30
N PRO A 90 -13.99 -6.31 14.05
CA PRO A 90 -13.87 -5.39 12.92
C PRO A 90 -15.18 -4.69 12.52
N GLN A 91 -16.35 -5.20 12.92
CA GLN A 91 -17.65 -4.58 12.66
C GLN A 91 -17.82 -3.22 13.35
N ASP A 92 -17.09 -3.00 14.46
CA ASP A 92 -17.11 -1.75 15.22
C ASP A 92 -16.34 -0.60 14.56
N LEU A 93 -15.65 -0.86 13.44
CA LEU A 93 -14.93 0.18 12.71
C LEU A 93 -15.90 1.19 12.10
N ARG A 94 -15.69 2.48 12.33
CA ARG A 94 -16.55 3.55 11.81
C ARG A 94 -15.74 4.72 11.30
N PHE A 95 -16.14 5.27 10.16
CA PHE A 95 -15.62 6.54 9.65
C PHE A 95 -16.69 7.63 9.79
N ARG A 96 -16.30 8.81 10.27
CA ARG A 96 -17.17 10.00 10.37
C ARG A 96 -16.35 11.27 10.15
N TRP A 97 -16.84 12.15 9.29
CA TRP A 97 -16.18 13.43 8.98
C TRP A 97 -16.17 14.42 10.14
N LEU A 98 -17.26 14.51 10.91
CA LEU A 98 -17.38 15.40 12.07
C LEU A 98 -16.73 14.78 13.31
N THR A 99 -15.43 14.53 13.23
CA THR A 99 -14.65 13.96 14.33
C THR A 99 -13.29 14.61 14.44
N LEU A 100 -12.72 14.69 15.65
CA LEU A 100 -11.41 15.31 15.88
C LEU A 100 -10.31 14.68 15.00
N ARG A 101 -10.38 13.37 14.74
CA ARG A 101 -9.41 12.66 13.89
C ARG A 101 -9.51 13.07 12.43
N ALA A 102 -10.74 13.14 11.90
CA ALA A 102 -10.96 13.55 10.51
C ALA A 102 -10.66 15.03 10.32
N LEU A 103 -11.04 15.88 11.27
CA LEU A 103 -10.65 17.29 11.31
C LEU A 103 -9.14 17.44 11.31
N PHE A 104 -8.42 16.63 12.10
CA PHE A 104 -6.95 16.66 12.12
C PHE A 104 -6.33 16.31 10.77
N SER A 105 -6.82 15.25 10.09
CA SER A 105 -6.40 14.93 8.72
C SER A 105 -6.66 16.06 7.73
N VAL A 106 -7.83 16.70 7.84
CA VAL A 106 -8.18 17.86 7.00
C VAL A 106 -7.26 19.04 7.30
N THR A 107 -6.93 19.31 8.56
CA THR A 107 -6.00 20.38 8.94
C THR A 107 -4.61 20.15 8.36
N ILE A 108 -4.06 18.94 8.46
CA ILE A 108 -2.74 18.62 7.86
C ILE A 108 -2.78 18.80 6.34
N MET A 109 -3.87 18.38 5.69
CA MET A 109 -4.05 18.55 4.25
C MET A 109 -4.14 20.04 3.85
N LEU A 110 -4.88 20.85 4.61
CA LEU A 110 -4.96 22.30 4.39
C LEU A 110 -3.61 22.98 4.58
N ILE A 111 -2.85 22.59 5.61
CA ILE A 111 -1.49 23.10 5.82
C ILE A 111 -0.59 22.72 4.64
N GLY A 112 -0.66 21.47 4.16
CA GLY A 112 0.05 21.06 2.95
C GLY A 112 -0.28 21.92 1.73
N LEU A 113 -1.56 22.25 1.52
CA LEU A 113 -1.99 23.15 0.44
C LEU A 113 -1.44 24.57 0.61
N VAL A 114 -1.47 25.13 1.83
CA VAL A 114 -0.87 26.45 2.12
C VAL A 114 0.63 26.43 1.82
N MET A 115 1.34 25.36 2.23
CA MET A 115 2.76 25.22 1.94
C MET A 115 3.05 25.12 0.42
N SER A 116 2.19 24.48 -0.36
CA SER A 116 2.29 24.48 -1.82
C SER A 116 2.18 25.89 -2.41
N VAL A 117 1.28 26.73 -1.87
CA VAL A 117 1.11 28.13 -2.30
C VAL A 117 2.35 28.96 -1.95
N VAL A 118 2.89 28.79 -0.74
CA VAL A 118 4.14 29.47 -0.31
C VAL A 118 5.31 29.08 -1.22
N GLU A 119 5.48 27.79 -1.54
CA GLU A 119 6.53 27.35 -2.47
C GLU A 119 6.31 27.84 -3.90
N TYR A 120 5.06 28.00 -4.32
CA TYR A 120 4.72 28.61 -5.60
C TYR A 120 5.10 30.09 -5.64
N GLU A 121 4.79 30.86 -4.59
CA GLU A 121 5.19 32.25 -4.49
C GLU A 121 6.72 32.39 -4.51
N ARG A 122 7.43 31.57 -3.74
CA ARG A 122 8.91 31.49 -3.77
C ARG A 122 9.43 31.25 -5.19
N LEU A 123 8.80 30.36 -5.95
CA LEU A 123 9.16 30.05 -7.33
C LEU A 123 9.03 31.28 -8.24
N THR A 124 7.95 32.06 -8.09
CA THR A 124 7.74 33.29 -8.89
C THR A 124 8.80 34.36 -8.60
N ARG A 125 9.22 34.51 -7.34
CA ARG A 125 10.24 35.49 -6.92
C ARG A 125 11.65 35.15 -7.42
N VAL A 126 11.96 33.87 -7.57
CA VAL A 126 13.26 33.39 -8.10
C VAL A 126 13.38 33.60 -9.62
N GLY A 127 12.28 33.92 -10.31
CA GLY A 127 12.31 34.36 -11.71
C GLY A 127 12.59 33.25 -12.74
N GLY A 128 12.44 31.97 -12.38
CA GLY A 128 12.63 30.87 -13.32
C GLY A 128 12.32 29.48 -12.76
N VAL A 129 11.81 28.60 -13.63
CA VAL A 129 11.49 27.20 -13.28
C VAL A 129 12.66 26.29 -13.64
N ASN A 130 13.17 25.59 -12.65
CA ASN A 130 14.18 24.55 -12.80
C ASN A 130 13.75 23.33 -11.98
N THR A 131 14.27 22.15 -12.32
CA THR A 131 14.00 20.86 -11.63
C THR A 131 14.22 20.95 -10.12
N GLN A 132 15.14 21.82 -9.67
CA GLN A 132 15.39 22.04 -8.24
C GLN A 132 14.42 23.01 -7.57
N SER A 133 13.87 23.98 -8.30
CA SER A 133 12.98 24.98 -7.72
C SER A 133 11.54 24.49 -7.62
N ILE A 134 11.12 23.56 -8.49
CA ILE A 134 9.76 23.00 -8.52
C ILE A 134 9.50 21.87 -7.51
N ILE A 135 10.56 21.24 -6.96
CA ILE A 135 10.43 20.06 -6.10
C ILE A 135 9.61 20.33 -4.83
N GLY A 136 9.69 21.54 -4.26
CA GLY A 136 8.93 21.90 -3.06
C GLY A 136 7.43 21.84 -3.29
N ILE A 137 6.95 22.39 -4.41
CA ILE A 137 5.54 22.35 -4.81
C ILE A 137 5.09 20.90 -5.03
N LEU A 138 5.88 20.13 -5.77
CA LEU A 138 5.57 18.73 -6.06
C LEU A 138 5.53 17.88 -4.79
N PHE A 139 6.43 18.15 -3.83
CA PHE A 139 6.42 17.50 -2.52
C PHE A 139 5.10 17.72 -1.78
N TYR A 140 4.69 18.98 -1.57
CA TYR A 140 3.50 19.29 -0.80
C TYR A 140 2.21 18.84 -1.50
N MET A 141 2.11 19.02 -2.82
CA MET A 141 0.96 18.54 -3.60
C MET A 141 0.84 17.01 -3.58
N ASP A 142 1.97 16.30 -3.71
CA ASP A 142 1.99 14.84 -3.62
C ASP A 142 1.59 14.33 -2.23
N THR A 143 2.03 15.01 -1.16
CA THR A 143 1.62 14.64 0.20
C THR A 143 0.13 14.88 0.42
N VAL A 144 -0.41 16.02 -0.01
CA VAL A 144 -1.85 16.30 0.04
C VAL A 144 -2.64 15.20 -0.67
N LEU A 145 -2.21 14.82 -1.88
CA LEU A 145 -2.82 13.74 -2.64
C LEU A 145 -2.71 12.39 -1.91
N SER A 146 -1.56 12.09 -1.32
CA SER A 146 -1.34 10.86 -0.54
C SER A 146 -2.27 10.78 0.68
N ILE A 147 -2.45 11.87 1.42
CA ILE A 147 -3.35 11.94 2.58
C ILE A 147 -4.80 11.82 2.13
N MET A 148 -5.20 12.53 1.07
CA MET A 148 -6.55 12.42 0.51
C MET A 148 -6.89 10.97 0.13
N LEU A 149 -5.98 10.29 -0.55
CA LEU A 149 -6.15 8.88 -0.94
C LEU A 149 -6.24 7.95 0.28
N LEU A 150 -5.42 8.17 1.31
CA LEU A 150 -5.50 7.42 2.57
C LEU A 150 -6.84 7.63 3.28
N VAL A 151 -7.38 8.86 3.29
CA VAL A 151 -8.71 9.17 3.84
C VAL A 151 -9.82 8.51 3.01
N MET A 152 -9.69 8.44 1.68
CA MET A 152 -10.63 7.71 0.83
C MET A 152 -10.65 6.22 1.16
N ILE A 153 -9.49 5.60 1.43
CA ILE A 153 -9.45 4.21 1.91
C ILE A 153 -10.06 4.09 3.30
N ALA A 154 -9.78 5.04 4.21
CA ALA A 154 -10.33 5.02 5.57
C ALA A 154 -11.87 4.92 5.57
N GLN A 155 -12.56 5.51 4.59
CA GLN A 155 -14.02 5.40 4.43
C GLN A 155 -14.48 3.98 4.09
N ARG A 156 -13.71 3.25 3.30
CA ARG A 156 -14.03 1.88 2.84
C ARG A 156 -13.33 0.80 3.67
N TRP A 157 -12.47 1.18 4.61
CA TRP A 157 -11.62 0.28 5.37
C TRP A 157 -12.39 -0.80 6.13
N LYS A 158 -13.56 -0.44 6.70
CA LYS A 158 -14.43 -1.43 7.38
C LYS A 158 -14.76 -2.59 6.45
N GLN A 159 -15.17 -2.31 5.20
CA GLN A 159 -15.58 -3.34 4.24
C GLN A 159 -14.44 -4.32 3.99
N LEU A 160 -13.23 -3.79 3.75
CA LEU A 160 -12.05 -4.61 3.51
C LEU A 160 -11.67 -5.48 4.71
N VAL A 161 -11.66 -4.92 5.92
CA VAL A 161 -11.24 -5.66 7.13
C VAL A 161 -12.28 -6.68 7.57
N VAL A 162 -13.57 -6.38 7.42
CA VAL A 162 -14.64 -7.37 7.67
C VAL A 162 -14.49 -8.55 6.72
N LYS A 163 -14.25 -8.30 5.43
CA LYS A 163 -13.99 -9.37 4.45
C LYS A 163 -12.76 -10.21 4.77
N PHE A 164 -11.67 -9.58 5.24
CA PHE A 164 -10.53 -10.32 5.79
C PHE A 164 -10.92 -11.21 6.98
N GLY A 165 -11.81 -10.75 7.85
CA GLY A 165 -12.34 -11.54 8.97
C GLY A 165 -13.18 -12.73 8.51
N GLU A 166 -14.09 -12.53 7.56
CA GLU A 166 -14.91 -13.60 6.96
C GLU A 166 -14.02 -14.68 6.32
N ILE A 167 -12.99 -14.27 5.57
CA ILE A 167 -12.00 -15.19 4.99
C ILE A 167 -11.24 -15.93 6.09
N HIS A 168 -10.80 -15.23 7.14
CA HIS A 168 -10.09 -15.86 8.25
C HIS A 168 -10.92 -16.97 8.90
N GLU A 169 -12.21 -16.74 9.13
CA GLU A 169 -13.11 -17.75 9.71
C GLU A 169 -13.23 -19.00 8.83
N VAL A 170 -13.38 -18.84 7.51
CA VAL A 170 -13.40 -19.97 6.55
C VAL A 170 -12.12 -20.80 6.62
N PHE A 171 -10.96 -20.15 6.75
CA PHE A 171 -9.67 -20.84 6.80
C PHE A 171 -9.39 -21.50 8.16
N VAL A 172 -9.82 -20.89 9.27
CA VAL A 172 -9.68 -21.47 10.61
C VAL A 172 -10.57 -22.69 10.79
N VAL A 173 -11.84 -22.61 10.39
CA VAL A 173 -12.77 -23.75 10.47
C VAL A 173 -12.28 -24.93 9.61
N GLY A 174 -11.65 -24.65 8.48
CA GLY A 174 -11.07 -25.67 7.59
C GLY A 174 -9.69 -26.21 8.01
N SER A 175 -9.07 -25.70 9.08
CA SER A 175 -7.72 -26.07 9.52
C SER A 175 -7.74 -26.75 10.88
N SER A 176 -8.32 -27.95 10.96
CA SER A 176 -8.46 -28.71 12.21
C SER A 176 -7.17 -29.41 12.72
N GLY A 177 -5.99 -29.13 12.17
CA GLY A 177 -4.76 -29.77 12.62
C GLY A 177 -3.51 -29.07 12.10
N GLY A 178 -2.77 -28.42 13.00
CA GLY A 178 -1.49 -27.81 12.67
C GLY A 178 -0.98 -26.91 13.80
N GLU A 179 -0.21 -27.49 14.71
CA GLU A 179 0.58 -26.74 15.69
C GLU A 179 1.76 -26.06 14.98
N GLY A 180 2.04 -24.80 15.33
CA GLY A 180 3.27 -24.10 14.91
C GLY A 180 3.23 -23.26 13.63
N LYS A 181 2.06 -23.02 13.01
CA LYS A 181 2.00 -22.15 11.81
C LYS A 181 2.45 -20.71 12.12
N LYS A 182 3.33 -20.16 11.28
CA LYS A 182 3.77 -18.76 11.35
C LYS A 182 2.58 -17.85 11.07
N GLY A 183 2.08 -17.17 12.10
CA GLY A 183 0.94 -16.27 11.97
C GLY A 183 1.20 -15.04 11.10
N ILE A 184 0.12 -14.46 10.58
CA ILE A 184 0.11 -13.27 9.71
C ILE A 184 0.68 -12.00 10.38
N HIS A 185 0.78 -11.98 11.71
CA HIS A 185 1.21 -10.83 12.51
C HIS A 185 2.67 -10.42 12.26
N LEU A 186 3.59 -11.38 12.33
CA LEU A 186 5.02 -11.12 12.22
C LEU A 186 5.40 -10.49 10.88
N PRO A 187 5.02 -11.04 9.71
CA PRO A 187 5.38 -10.43 8.42
C PRO A 187 4.78 -9.03 8.24
N ILE A 188 3.54 -8.80 8.70
CA ILE A 188 2.89 -7.47 8.64
C ILE A 188 3.65 -6.46 9.53
N ARG A 189 3.85 -6.78 10.81
CA ARG A 189 4.44 -5.86 11.79
C ARG A 189 5.92 -5.60 11.52
N ALA A 190 6.68 -6.64 11.17
CA ALA A 190 8.10 -6.48 10.84
C ALA A 190 8.28 -5.60 9.60
N THR A 191 7.47 -5.81 8.55
CA THR A 191 7.51 -5.00 7.31
C THR A 191 7.18 -3.54 7.59
N ALA A 192 6.10 -3.27 8.34
CA ALA A 192 5.72 -1.92 8.71
C ALA A 192 6.79 -1.22 9.57
N CYS A 193 7.27 -1.90 10.61
CA CYS A 193 8.32 -1.38 11.49
C CYS A 193 9.59 -1.02 10.70
N THR A 194 10.04 -1.92 9.82
CA THR A 194 11.23 -1.71 9.01
C THR A 194 11.10 -0.48 8.12
N LEU A 195 9.98 -0.33 7.39
CA LEU A 195 9.82 0.79 6.45
C LEU A 195 9.62 2.13 7.16
N LEU A 196 8.92 2.15 8.30
CA LEU A 196 8.67 3.37 9.08
C LEU A 196 9.92 3.84 9.81
N VAL A 197 10.67 2.93 10.45
CA VAL A 197 11.93 3.28 11.12
C VAL A 197 12.94 3.81 10.11
N ASN A 198 13.09 3.14 8.95
CA ASN A 198 13.96 3.64 7.89
C ASN A 198 13.53 5.02 7.36
N CYS A 199 12.23 5.29 7.27
CA CYS A 199 11.72 6.62 6.90
C CYS A 199 12.12 7.70 7.91
N ILE A 200 11.99 7.41 9.22
CA ILE A 200 12.38 8.33 10.30
C ILE A 200 13.90 8.57 10.27
N VAL A 201 14.70 7.51 10.16
CA VAL A 201 16.17 7.61 10.07
C VAL A 201 16.57 8.47 8.87
N LEU A 202 15.94 8.26 7.70
CA LEU A 202 16.21 9.07 6.52
C LEU A 202 15.82 10.54 6.71
N HIS A 203 14.71 10.81 7.40
CA HIS A 203 14.32 12.18 7.75
C HIS A 203 15.36 12.84 8.65
N VAL A 204 15.86 12.16 9.67
CA VAL A 204 16.90 12.67 10.57
C VAL A 204 18.19 12.97 9.80
N ILE A 205 18.60 12.08 8.90
CA ILE A 205 19.78 12.31 8.03
C ILE A 205 19.57 13.52 7.12
N SER A 206 18.37 13.69 6.56
CA SER A 206 17.98 14.83 5.73
C SER A 206 18.13 16.15 6.50
N LYS A 207 17.55 16.23 7.70
CA LYS A 207 17.64 17.41 8.57
C LYS A 207 19.06 17.70 9.01
N ALA A 208 19.84 16.67 9.35
CA ALA A 208 21.25 16.83 9.68
C ALA A 208 22.07 17.39 8.50
N ALA A 209 21.81 16.93 7.28
CA ALA A 209 22.44 17.48 6.09
C ALA A 209 22.08 18.95 5.87
N ASP A 210 20.81 19.32 6.04
CA ASP A 210 20.34 20.70 5.93
C ASP A 210 20.99 21.61 6.97
N MET A 211 21.09 21.16 8.23
CA MET A 211 21.78 21.90 9.29
C MET A 211 23.27 22.12 8.96
N VAL A 212 23.96 21.10 8.48
CA VAL A 212 25.37 21.21 8.07
C VAL A 212 25.54 22.18 6.91
N ASN A 213 24.63 22.16 5.94
CA ASN A 213 24.67 23.07 4.79
C ASN A 213 24.45 24.53 5.21
N GLN A 214 23.43 24.80 6.04
CA GLN A 214 23.15 26.14 6.53
C GLN A 214 24.29 26.69 7.39
N TYR A 215 24.93 25.84 8.20
CA TYR A 215 26.09 26.22 8.99
C TYR A 215 27.31 26.57 8.13
N ARG A 216 27.58 25.78 7.08
CA ARG A 216 28.67 26.07 6.13
C ARG A 216 28.43 27.36 5.36
N GLU A 217 27.19 27.63 4.96
CA GLU A 217 26.82 28.88 4.30
C GLU A 217 27.05 30.08 5.22
N ALA A 218 26.58 30.03 6.47
CA ALA A 218 26.77 31.12 7.42
C ALA A 218 28.26 31.46 7.60
N LYS A 219 29.12 30.44 7.68
CA LYS A 219 30.58 30.63 7.69
C LYS A 219 31.13 31.20 6.40
N PHE A 220 30.70 30.68 5.26
CA PHE A 220 31.14 31.15 3.95
C PHE A 220 30.77 32.63 3.70
N CYS A 221 29.59 33.05 4.16
CA CYS A 221 29.07 34.41 4.01
C CYS A 221 29.53 35.37 5.12
N GLY A 222 30.31 34.90 6.10
CA GLY A 222 30.82 35.72 7.20
C GLY A 222 29.75 36.26 8.16
N TRP A 223 28.60 35.57 8.30
CA TRP A 223 27.53 36.01 9.19
C TRP A 223 27.82 35.63 10.65
N ILE A 224 27.61 36.60 11.55
CA ILE A 224 27.69 36.38 13.00
C ILE A 224 26.37 35.72 13.43
N VAL A 225 26.45 34.48 13.93
CA VAL A 225 25.29 33.68 14.35
C VAL A 225 25.42 33.37 15.83
N ASP A 226 24.78 34.16 16.68
CA ASP A 226 24.85 34.00 18.15
C ASP A 226 24.04 32.79 18.64
N ASN A 227 22.88 32.54 18.03
CA ASN A 227 22.00 31.41 18.34
C ASN A 227 21.63 30.62 17.09
N PHE A 228 22.33 29.50 16.87
CA PHE A 228 22.14 28.67 15.69
C PHE A 228 20.74 28.05 15.58
N PRO A 229 20.12 27.50 16.65
CA PRO A 229 18.72 27.05 16.60
C PRO A 229 17.73 28.13 16.15
N HIS A 230 17.89 29.36 16.65
CA HIS A 230 17.05 30.49 16.24
C HIS A 230 17.27 30.85 14.77
N TYR A 231 18.53 30.89 14.33
CA TYR A 231 18.89 31.12 12.94
C TYR A 231 18.32 30.04 11.99
N TYR A 232 18.48 28.75 12.34
CA TYR A 232 17.94 27.61 11.61
C TYR A 232 16.42 27.72 11.47
N ALA A 233 15.71 27.96 12.58
CA ALA A 233 14.25 28.06 12.57
C ALA A 233 13.77 29.24 11.72
N THR A 234 14.36 30.41 11.89
CA THR A 234 13.96 31.63 11.16
C THR A 234 14.18 31.50 9.65
N ARG A 235 15.17 30.70 9.23
CA ARG A 235 15.35 30.38 7.81
C ARG A 235 14.33 29.38 7.27
N ASN A 236 14.19 28.22 7.91
CA ASN A 236 13.32 27.15 7.39
C ASN A 236 11.82 27.46 7.50
N TYR A 237 11.44 28.29 8.46
CA TYR A 237 10.06 28.66 8.77
C TYR A 237 9.80 30.17 8.60
N SER A 238 10.54 30.82 7.69
CA SER A 238 10.46 32.27 7.48
C SER A 238 9.05 32.75 7.10
N PHE A 239 8.29 31.94 6.34
CA PHE A 239 6.88 32.19 6.01
C PHE A 239 5.96 32.40 7.23
N VAL A 240 6.30 31.86 8.41
CA VAL A 240 5.55 32.11 9.66
C VAL A 240 6.30 33.06 10.58
N LEU A 241 7.59 32.83 10.79
CA LEU A 241 8.39 33.54 11.79
C LEU A 241 8.70 35.00 11.42
N LYS A 242 8.35 35.44 10.21
CA LYS A 242 8.28 36.86 9.86
C LYS A 242 7.07 37.59 10.42
N HIS A 243 5.96 36.88 10.57
CA HIS A 243 4.69 37.45 11.01
C HIS A 243 4.42 37.19 12.50
N VAL A 244 5.07 36.17 13.06
CA VAL A 244 4.89 35.72 14.44
C VAL A 244 6.25 35.69 15.14
N PRO A 245 6.37 36.18 16.39
CA PRO A 245 7.64 36.12 17.13
C PRO A 245 8.11 34.67 17.29
N TYR A 246 9.43 34.51 17.34
CA TYR A 246 10.05 33.21 17.56
C TYR A 246 9.54 32.55 18.85
N ASN A 247 8.95 31.36 18.70
CA ASN A 247 8.50 30.53 19.79
C ASN A 247 8.85 29.07 19.48
N ILE A 248 9.53 28.40 20.42
CA ILE A 248 9.96 27.01 20.26
C ILE A 248 8.78 26.05 20.02
N LEU A 249 7.60 26.31 20.62
CA LEU A 249 6.41 25.48 20.42
C LEU A 249 5.89 25.54 18.98
N ILE A 250 5.98 26.71 18.35
CA ILE A 250 5.61 26.89 16.94
C ILE A 250 6.58 26.10 16.05
N VAL A 251 7.88 26.17 16.34
CA VAL A 251 8.90 25.41 15.60
C VAL A 251 8.68 23.90 15.76
N LEU A 252 8.46 23.41 16.98
CA LEU A 252 8.18 21.99 17.24
C LEU A 252 6.91 21.51 16.51
N PHE A 253 5.89 22.35 16.42
CA PHE A 253 4.69 22.04 15.66
C PHE A 253 4.96 21.89 14.15
N PHE A 254 5.73 22.80 13.55
CA PHE A 254 6.11 22.68 12.13
C PHE A 254 7.08 21.52 11.85
N GLU A 255 7.98 21.22 12.77
CA GLU A 255 8.82 20.01 12.68
C GLU A 255 7.96 18.74 12.71
N TYR A 256 6.97 18.69 13.62
CA TYR A 256 6.00 17.59 13.64
C TYR A 256 5.26 17.47 12.30
N LEU A 257 4.79 18.58 11.73
CA LEU A 257 4.11 18.57 10.44
C LEU A 257 5.01 18.06 9.31
N ASP A 258 6.27 18.48 9.25
CA ASP A 258 7.22 17.98 8.24
C ASP A 258 7.46 16.47 8.37
N VAL A 259 7.60 15.97 9.60
CA VAL A 259 7.69 14.53 9.88
C VAL A 259 6.41 13.80 9.46
N ALA A 260 5.24 14.34 9.81
CA ALA A 260 3.95 13.73 9.49
C ALA A 260 3.72 13.64 7.97
N LEU A 261 4.02 14.72 7.24
CA LEU A 261 3.92 14.78 5.79
C LEU A 261 4.84 13.75 5.11
N LYS A 262 6.10 13.63 5.55
CA LYS A 262 7.01 12.60 5.00
C LYS A 262 6.56 11.18 5.35
N LEU A 263 6.07 10.95 6.57
CA LEU A 263 5.56 9.63 6.98
C LEU A 263 4.30 9.24 6.22
N ALA A 264 3.47 10.20 5.80
CA ALA A 264 2.28 9.93 4.97
C ALA A 264 2.64 9.18 3.68
N TRP A 265 3.80 9.48 3.06
CA TRP A 265 4.29 8.76 1.90
C TRP A 265 4.60 7.29 2.16
N ALA A 266 5.20 7.00 3.31
CA ALA A 266 5.50 5.63 3.73
C ALA A 266 4.20 4.88 4.08
N CYS A 267 3.25 5.55 4.74
CA CYS A 267 1.94 4.99 5.07
C CYS A 267 1.14 4.62 3.82
N HIS A 268 1.15 5.50 2.82
CA HIS A 268 0.50 5.26 1.52
C HIS A 268 0.98 3.97 0.84
N ASP A 269 2.31 3.77 0.76
CA ASP A 269 2.88 2.58 0.10
C ASP A 269 2.70 1.32 0.97
N LEU A 270 2.74 1.46 2.30
CA LEU A 270 2.48 0.37 3.24
C LEU A 270 1.06 -0.20 3.09
N MET A 271 0.05 0.61 2.78
CA MET A 271 -1.30 0.08 2.55
C MET A 271 -1.34 -0.95 1.41
N ILE A 272 -0.61 -0.72 0.32
CA ILE A 272 -0.49 -1.69 -0.77
C ILE A 272 0.26 -2.94 -0.30
N ILE A 273 1.41 -2.75 0.36
CA ILE A 273 2.28 -3.85 0.79
C ILE A 273 1.57 -4.77 1.78
N LEU A 274 0.96 -4.21 2.82
CA LEU A 274 0.39 -5.00 3.93
C LEU A 274 -0.88 -5.73 3.50
N THR A 275 -1.74 -5.12 2.68
CA THR A 275 -2.90 -5.82 2.10
C THR A 275 -2.47 -6.93 1.15
N SER A 276 -1.40 -6.72 0.37
CA SER A 276 -0.84 -7.76 -0.49
C SER A 276 -0.29 -8.94 0.32
N ILE A 277 0.46 -8.67 1.40
CA ILE A 277 0.95 -9.72 2.32
C ILE A 277 -0.23 -10.51 2.89
N GLY A 278 -1.29 -9.83 3.34
CA GLY A 278 -2.44 -10.50 3.92
C GLY A 278 -3.19 -11.40 2.95
N ILE A 279 -3.39 -10.96 1.70
CA ILE A 279 -4.02 -11.78 0.66
C ILE A 279 -3.12 -12.97 0.27
N SER A 280 -1.82 -12.71 0.04
CA SER A 280 -0.86 -13.76 -0.31
C SER A 280 -0.75 -14.83 0.78
N PHE A 281 -0.92 -14.46 2.05
CA PHE A 281 -0.95 -15.42 3.16
C PHE A 281 -2.06 -16.47 2.96
N TYR A 282 -3.30 -16.06 2.66
CA TYR A 282 -4.39 -17.01 2.46
C TYR A 282 -4.26 -17.85 1.17
N PHE A 283 -3.71 -17.29 0.08
CA PHE A 283 -3.37 -18.11 -1.09
C PHE A 283 -2.27 -19.13 -0.78
N HIS A 284 -1.31 -18.75 0.05
CA HIS A 284 -0.26 -19.67 0.49
C HIS A 284 -0.83 -20.81 1.35
N GLU A 285 -1.81 -20.54 2.22
CA GLU A 285 -2.51 -21.60 2.97
C GLU A 285 -3.22 -22.61 2.04
N ILE A 286 -3.83 -22.16 0.94
CA ILE A 286 -4.37 -23.08 -0.09
C ILE A 286 -3.25 -23.92 -0.70
N TYR A 287 -2.14 -23.27 -1.07
CA TYR A 287 -0.99 -23.97 -1.64
C TYR A 287 -0.43 -25.03 -0.68
N GLU A 288 -0.34 -24.73 0.63
CA GLU A 288 0.12 -25.68 1.63
C GLU A 288 -0.80 -26.89 1.78
N LYS A 289 -2.13 -26.71 1.66
CA LYS A 289 -3.08 -27.82 1.67
C LYS A 289 -2.93 -28.71 0.43
N VAL A 290 -2.59 -28.12 -0.72
CA VAL A 290 -2.48 -28.84 -1.99
C VAL A 290 -1.12 -29.54 -2.14
N GLN A 291 -0.02 -28.95 -1.65
CA GLN A 291 1.34 -29.46 -1.87
C GLN A 291 1.55 -30.89 -1.36
N ILE A 292 0.82 -31.31 -0.31
CA ILE A 292 0.92 -32.66 0.27
C ILE A 292 0.57 -33.79 -0.72
N PHE A 293 -0.25 -33.48 -1.73
CA PHE A 293 -0.65 -34.43 -2.77
C PHE A 293 0.33 -34.49 -3.95
N GLY A 294 1.31 -33.58 -4.00
CA GLY A 294 2.27 -33.49 -5.10
C GLY A 294 3.17 -34.71 -5.26
N ASN A 295 3.44 -35.42 -4.16
CA ASN A 295 4.29 -36.62 -4.14
C ASN A 295 3.56 -37.91 -4.56
N GLY A 296 2.25 -37.85 -4.82
CA GLY A 296 1.45 -39.00 -5.29
C GLY A 296 1.20 -40.11 -4.26
N ILE A 297 1.68 -39.96 -3.02
CA ILE A 297 1.48 -40.92 -1.92
C ILE A 297 0.06 -40.82 -1.35
N MET A 298 -0.46 -39.60 -1.25
CA MET A 298 -1.80 -39.31 -0.74
C MET A 298 -2.75 -39.05 -1.91
N ILE A 299 -3.99 -39.54 -1.81
CA ILE A 299 -5.05 -39.27 -2.77
C ILE A 299 -6.14 -38.47 -2.07
N ALA A 300 -6.43 -37.28 -2.58
CA ALA A 300 -7.50 -36.43 -2.07
C ALA A 300 -8.87 -36.94 -2.49
N ASN A 301 -9.88 -36.76 -1.64
CA ASN A 301 -11.27 -37.00 -2.00
C ASN A 301 -11.84 -35.82 -2.83
N GLU A 302 -12.96 -36.04 -3.51
CA GLU A 302 -13.61 -34.97 -4.29
C GLU A 302 -14.06 -33.79 -3.40
N LYS A 303 -14.55 -34.07 -2.18
CA LYS A 303 -14.97 -33.05 -1.20
C LYS A 303 -13.84 -32.06 -0.87
N PHE A 304 -12.59 -32.52 -0.79
CA PHE A 304 -11.44 -31.67 -0.57
C PHE A 304 -11.24 -30.68 -1.72
N TRP A 305 -11.35 -31.14 -2.97
CA TRP A 305 -11.20 -30.26 -4.13
C TRP A 305 -12.34 -29.24 -4.25
N ILE A 306 -13.56 -29.61 -3.86
CA ILE A 306 -14.69 -28.66 -3.74
C ILE A 306 -14.33 -27.54 -2.76
N GLU A 307 -13.83 -27.88 -1.58
CA GLU A 307 -13.45 -26.91 -0.55
C GLU A 307 -12.30 -26.01 -1.00
N ILE A 308 -11.23 -26.58 -1.59
CA ILE A 308 -10.11 -25.82 -2.13
C ILE A 308 -10.57 -24.85 -3.23
N ARG A 309 -11.44 -25.32 -4.13
CA ARG A 309 -11.98 -24.50 -5.21
C ARG A 309 -12.84 -23.35 -4.67
N PHE A 310 -13.67 -23.62 -3.67
CA PHE A 310 -14.47 -22.61 -2.99
C PHE A 310 -13.58 -21.53 -2.33
N GLN A 311 -12.58 -21.95 -1.56
CA GLN A 311 -11.60 -21.04 -0.93
C GLN A 311 -10.85 -20.19 -1.97
N TYR A 312 -10.47 -20.79 -3.09
CA TYR A 312 -9.78 -20.09 -4.19
C TYR A 312 -10.67 -19.02 -4.82
N VAL A 313 -11.91 -19.36 -5.19
CA VAL A 313 -12.85 -18.42 -5.81
C VAL A 313 -13.14 -17.24 -4.87
N LEU A 314 -13.37 -17.52 -3.59
CA LEU A 314 -13.59 -16.50 -2.56
C LEU A 314 -12.42 -15.50 -2.50
N LEU A 315 -11.17 -16.00 -2.49
CA LEU A 315 -9.98 -15.13 -2.51
C LEU A 315 -9.84 -14.34 -3.82
N CYS A 316 -10.16 -14.96 -4.97
CA CYS A 316 -10.14 -14.27 -6.26
C CYS A 316 -11.13 -13.11 -6.31
N GLU A 317 -12.33 -13.28 -5.76
CA GLU A 317 -13.32 -12.21 -5.62
C GLU A 317 -12.82 -11.12 -4.67
N PHE A 318 -12.24 -11.51 -3.53
CA PHE A 318 -11.69 -10.57 -2.57
C PHE A 318 -10.54 -9.73 -3.14
N VAL A 319 -9.67 -10.31 -3.98
CA VAL A 319 -8.62 -9.55 -4.69
C VAL A 319 -9.23 -8.47 -5.59
N LYS A 320 -10.34 -8.75 -6.28
CA LYS A 320 -11.03 -7.77 -7.12
C LYS A 320 -11.62 -6.65 -6.27
N GLU A 321 -12.25 -6.98 -5.15
CA GLU A 321 -12.80 -6.02 -4.19
C GLU A 321 -11.70 -5.13 -3.60
N ALA A 322 -10.62 -5.72 -3.08
CA ALA A 322 -9.47 -5.01 -2.55
C ALA A 322 -8.83 -4.09 -3.59
N ASN A 323 -8.67 -4.56 -4.82
CA ASN A 323 -8.14 -3.75 -5.92
C ASN A 323 -9.03 -2.55 -6.26
N SER A 324 -10.36 -2.69 -6.17
CA SER A 324 -11.28 -1.57 -6.42
C SER A 324 -11.07 -0.39 -5.46
N HIS A 325 -10.63 -0.67 -4.23
CA HIS A 325 -10.32 0.35 -3.22
C HIS A 325 -8.88 0.87 -3.32
N LEU A 326 -7.94 0.05 -3.81
CA LEU A 326 -6.52 0.37 -3.85
C LEU A 326 -6.02 0.89 -5.20
N ALA A 327 -6.82 0.79 -6.28
CA ALA A 327 -6.37 1.10 -7.65
C ALA A 327 -5.75 2.49 -7.81
N LEU A 328 -6.36 3.53 -7.23
CA LEU A 328 -5.84 4.91 -7.29
C LEU A 328 -4.53 5.06 -6.51
N ILE A 329 -4.45 4.44 -5.33
CA ILE A 329 -3.25 4.41 -4.49
C ILE A 329 -2.11 3.69 -5.22
N ILE A 330 -2.40 2.61 -5.93
CA ILE A 330 -1.42 1.88 -6.73
C ILE A 330 -0.82 2.76 -7.83
N VAL A 331 -1.67 3.45 -8.61
CA VAL A 331 -1.19 4.35 -9.68
C VAL A 331 -0.36 5.47 -9.09
N HIS A 332 -0.86 6.14 -8.04
CA HIS A 332 -0.14 7.23 -7.38
C HIS A 332 1.22 6.77 -6.84
N SER A 333 1.26 5.60 -6.20
CA SER A 333 2.49 5.01 -5.67
C SER A 333 3.52 4.77 -6.78
N CYS A 334 3.11 4.20 -7.91
CA CYS A 334 4.00 3.96 -9.04
C CYS A 334 4.54 5.27 -9.63
N CYS A 335 3.67 6.25 -9.89
CA CYS A 335 4.08 7.54 -10.45
C CYS A 335 5.04 8.31 -9.53
N LYS A 336 4.68 8.45 -8.25
CA LYS A 336 5.48 9.13 -7.24
C LYS A 336 6.85 8.47 -7.07
N ASN A 337 6.89 7.14 -6.91
CA ASN A 337 8.16 6.44 -6.71
C ASN A 337 9.07 6.50 -7.95
N LEU A 338 8.52 6.47 -9.18
CA LEU A 338 9.28 6.71 -10.42
C LEU A 338 9.95 8.08 -10.39
N TYR A 339 9.14 9.12 -10.17
CA TYR A 339 9.60 10.50 -10.15
C TYR A 339 10.69 10.74 -9.09
N LEU A 340 10.47 10.27 -7.86
CA LEU A 340 11.42 10.45 -6.75
C LEU A 340 12.74 9.73 -7.00
N MET A 341 12.73 8.52 -7.58
CA MET A 341 13.96 7.82 -7.94
C MET A 341 14.78 8.60 -8.97
N CYS A 342 14.13 9.11 -10.03
CA CYS A 342 14.81 9.96 -11.01
C CYS A 342 15.35 11.25 -10.37
N TYR A 343 14.58 11.88 -9.50
CA TYR A 343 15.01 13.10 -8.81
C TYR A 343 16.30 12.89 -7.97
N GLU A 344 16.34 11.82 -7.16
CA GLU A 344 17.52 11.51 -6.34
C GLU A 344 18.75 11.17 -7.19
N LEU A 345 18.56 10.46 -8.32
CA LEU A 345 19.64 10.17 -9.26
C LEU A 345 20.26 11.45 -9.85
N ILE A 346 19.45 12.45 -10.21
CA ILE A 346 19.98 13.75 -10.67
C ILE A 346 20.79 14.43 -9.58
N LYS A 347 20.32 14.42 -8.33
CA LYS A 347 21.02 15.03 -7.20
C LYS A 347 22.38 14.37 -6.95
N ILE A 348 22.44 13.06 -7.04
CA ILE A 348 23.69 12.28 -6.92
C ILE A 348 24.69 12.59 -8.04
N VAL A 349 24.23 12.73 -9.29
CA VAL A 349 25.10 13.00 -10.45
C VAL A 349 25.68 14.41 -10.43
N ARG A 350 25.01 15.38 -9.79
CA ARG A 350 25.48 16.77 -9.70
C ARG A 350 26.60 16.91 -8.66
N LYS A 351 27.78 17.39 -9.10
CA LYS A 351 29.00 17.51 -8.28
C LYS A 351 29.00 18.64 -7.22
N GLU A 352 27.99 19.50 -7.19
CA GLU A 352 27.97 20.75 -6.39
C GLU A 352 27.52 20.57 -4.93
N GLN A 353 27.55 19.35 -4.38
CA GLN A 353 26.93 19.06 -3.07
C GLN A 353 27.94 18.81 -1.95
N SER A 354 27.55 19.18 -0.72
CA SER A 354 28.29 18.82 0.48
C SER A 354 28.33 17.30 0.67
N THR A 355 29.34 16.79 1.38
CA THR A 355 29.43 15.36 1.73
C THR A 355 28.19 14.86 2.46
N ALA A 356 27.59 15.69 3.34
CA ALA A 356 26.39 15.33 4.10
C ALA A 356 25.16 15.19 3.19
N SER A 357 24.93 16.14 2.27
CA SER A 357 23.88 16.01 1.26
C SER A 357 24.08 14.79 0.39
N ARG A 358 25.31 14.52 -0.05
CA ARG A 358 25.62 13.36 -0.88
C ARG A 358 25.26 12.05 -0.18
N ILE A 359 25.60 11.91 1.11
CA ILE A 359 25.22 10.74 1.91
C ILE A 359 23.70 10.62 1.99
N HIS A 360 22.99 11.72 2.30
CA HIS A 360 21.53 11.74 2.37
C HIS A 360 20.89 11.25 1.07
N HIS A 361 21.30 11.78 -0.08
CA HIS A 361 20.73 11.42 -1.38
C HIS A 361 20.96 9.94 -1.74
N TRP A 362 22.13 9.38 -1.45
CA TRP A 362 22.38 7.94 -1.63
C TRP A 362 21.50 7.07 -0.72
N CYS A 363 21.40 7.41 0.57
CA CYS A 363 20.51 6.71 1.50
C CYS A 363 19.05 6.81 1.05
N SER A 364 18.62 7.99 0.58
CA SER A 364 17.27 8.23 0.05
C SER A 364 16.97 7.37 -1.17
N LEU A 365 17.89 7.32 -2.14
CA LEU A 365 17.75 6.49 -3.33
C LEU A 365 17.64 5.00 -2.99
N ILE A 366 18.50 4.49 -2.11
CA ILE A 366 18.45 3.09 -1.67
C ILE A 366 17.12 2.78 -0.99
N TYR A 367 16.65 3.65 -0.09
CA TYR A 367 15.35 3.51 0.56
C TYR A 367 14.20 3.48 -0.47
N LEU A 368 14.20 4.39 -1.45
CA LEU A 368 13.19 4.43 -2.50
C LEU A 368 13.19 3.16 -3.35
N ILE A 369 14.36 2.64 -3.72
CA ILE A 369 14.49 1.37 -4.46
C ILE A 369 13.92 0.23 -3.63
N ILE A 370 14.36 0.06 -2.37
CA ILE A 370 13.87 -1.02 -1.49
C ILE A 370 12.36 -0.94 -1.33
N LYS A 371 11.82 0.24 -0.98
CA LYS A 371 10.38 0.45 -0.79
C LYS A 371 9.60 0.14 -2.06
N THR A 372 10.05 0.63 -3.22
CA THR A 372 9.39 0.38 -4.51
C THR A 372 9.41 -1.10 -4.87
N THR A 373 10.57 -1.75 -4.73
CA THR A 373 10.68 -3.20 -4.94
C THR A 373 9.78 -3.98 -3.99
N MET A 374 9.63 -3.55 -2.73
CA MET A 374 8.69 -4.18 -1.80
C MET A 374 7.22 -4.03 -2.24
N VAL A 375 6.81 -2.87 -2.76
CA VAL A 375 5.46 -2.67 -3.33
C VAL A 375 5.23 -3.66 -4.48
N PHE A 376 6.12 -3.67 -5.48
CA PHE A 376 5.97 -4.54 -6.65
C PHE A 376 6.08 -6.01 -6.30
N ARG A 377 7.02 -6.40 -5.43
CA ARG A 377 7.22 -7.79 -5.02
C ARG A 377 6.00 -8.31 -4.30
N ASN A 378 5.51 -7.63 -3.26
CA ASN A 378 4.38 -8.12 -2.48
C ASN A 378 3.09 -8.15 -3.32
N ALA A 379 2.85 -7.16 -4.17
CA ALA A 379 1.71 -7.19 -5.08
C ALA A 379 1.82 -8.34 -6.12
N ALA A 380 3.02 -8.60 -6.66
CA ALA A 380 3.25 -9.72 -7.56
C ALA A 380 3.12 -11.07 -6.86
N MET A 381 3.47 -11.16 -5.57
CA MET A 381 3.32 -12.39 -4.78
C MET A 381 1.87 -12.88 -4.73
N ILE A 382 0.87 -12.00 -4.81
CA ILE A 382 -0.56 -12.40 -4.91
C ILE A 382 -0.75 -13.32 -6.12
N TYR A 383 -0.30 -12.89 -7.30
CA TYR A 383 -0.43 -13.67 -8.52
C TYR A 383 0.37 -14.98 -8.46
N GLU A 384 1.62 -14.91 -7.99
CA GLU A 384 2.51 -16.08 -7.94
C GLU A 384 1.98 -17.15 -6.98
N THR A 385 1.53 -16.75 -5.79
CA THR A 385 0.96 -17.69 -4.79
C THR A 385 -0.38 -18.24 -5.25
N ALA A 386 -1.24 -17.42 -5.87
CA ALA A 386 -2.51 -17.88 -6.43
C ALA A 386 -2.33 -18.92 -7.55
N LYS A 387 -1.21 -18.90 -8.29
CA LYS A 387 -0.93 -19.84 -9.39
C LYS A 387 -0.03 -21.01 -8.99
N ALA A 388 0.66 -20.95 -7.85
CA ALA A 388 1.55 -22.00 -7.37
C ALA A 388 0.91 -23.41 -7.31
N PRO A 389 -0.36 -23.59 -6.91
CA PRO A 389 -1.00 -24.91 -6.88
C PRO A 389 -1.08 -25.61 -8.25
N LEU A 390 -1.01 -24.86 -9.36
CA LEU A 390 -1.15 -25.42 -10.71
C LEU A 390 -0.04 -26.44 -11.04
N VAL A 391 1.18 -26.20 -10.57
CA VAL A 391 2.32 -27.10 -10.79
C VAL A 391 2.09 -28.42 -10.06
N VAL A 392 1.64 -28.34 -8.80
CA VAL A 392 1.34 -29.50 -7.97
C VAL A 392 0.16 -30.29 -8.55
N CYS A 393 -0.92 -29.62 -8.94
CA CYS A 393 -2.10 -30.30 -9.50
C CYS A 393 -1.78 -31.09 -10.77
N ARG A 394 -0.79 -30.64 -11.56
CA ARG A 394 -0.33 -31.36 -12.76
C ARG A 394 0.52 -32.58 -12.47
N SER A 395 1.11 -32.70 -11.28
CA SER A 395 1.90 -33.88 -10.89
C SER A 395 1.08 -34.98 -10.21
N ILE A 396 -0.23 -34.76 -10.02
CA ILE A 396 -1.12 -35.74 -9.37
C ILE A 396 -1.35 -36.93 -10.32
N PRO A 397 -1.11 -38.19 -9.86
CA PRO A 397 -1.36 -39.39 -10.66
C PRO A 397 -2.83 -39.54 -11.06
N ASN A 398 -3.11 -40.16 -12.22
CA ASN A 398 -4.47 -40.36 -12.75
C ASN A 398 -5.47 -40.96 -11.75
N LYS A 399 -5.02 -41.81 -10.82
CA LYS A 399 -5.88 -42.40 -9.78
C LYS A 399 -6.47 -41.36 -8.80
N GLY A 400 -5.83 -40.20 -8.64
CA GLY A 400 -6.32 -39.11 -7.81
C GLY A 400 -7.07 -38.01 -8.59
N TRP A 401 -7.34 -38.23 -9.88
CA TRP A 401 -8.10 -37.28 -10.68
C TRP A 401 -9.60 -37.39 -10.41
N CYS A 402 -10.23 -36.22 -10.28
CA CYS A 402 -11.69 -36.08 -10.19
C CYS A 402 -12.15 -34.84 -10.96
N SER A 403 -13.46 -34.73 -11.19
CA SER A 403 -14.05 -33.63 -11.96
C SER A 403 -13.74 -32.24 -11.37
N GLU A 404 -13.70 -32.17 -10.04
CA GLU A 404 -13.44 -30.93 -9.31
C GLU A 404 -11.98 -30.47 -9.39
N LEU A 405 -11.03 -31.42 -9.42
CA LEU A 405 -9.62 -31.12 -9.69
C LEU A 405 -9.44 -30.54 -11.09
N GLU A 406 -10.12 -31.10 -12.09
CA GLU A 406 -10.06 -30.60 -13.47
C GLU A 406 -10.62 -29.18 -13.57
N ARG A 407 -11.77 -28.91 -12.94
CA ARG A 407 -12.36 -27.56 -12.84
C ARG A 407 -11.41 -26.58 -12.15
N TYR A 408 -10.77 -27.00 -11.06
CA TYR A 408 -9.80 -26.17 -10.35
C TYR A 408 -8.57 -25.85 -11.22
N ILE A 409 -8.01 -26.84 -11.93
CA ILE A 409 -6.91 -26.63 -12.88
C ILE A 409 -7.31 -25.66 -14.00
N ALA A 410 -8.54 -25.76 -14.52
CA ALA A 410 -9.05 -24.84 -15.53
C ALA A 410 -9.10 -23.40 -15.01
N GLN A 411 -9.63 -23.18 -13.80
CA GLN A 411 -9.67 -21.87 -13.15
C GLN A 411 -8.26 -21.32 -12.87
N LEU A 412 -7.36 -22.16 -12.37
CA LEU A 412 -5.95 -21.82 -12.18
C LEU A 412 -5.26 -21.44 -13.50
N ARG A 413 -5.76 -21.84 -14.67
CA ARG A 413 -5.21 -21.37 -15.96
C ARG A 413 -5.86 -20.06 -16.42
N SER A 414 -7.18 -19.92 -16.27
CA SER A 414 -7.93 -18.76 -16.79
C SER A 414 -7.82 -17.50 -15.95
N ASP A 415 -7.76 -17.65 -14.62
CA ASP A 415 -8.07 -16.52 -13.73
C ASP A 415 -6.94 -15.50 -13.66
N LYS A 416 -7.31 -14.22 -13.75
CA LYS A 416 -6.37 -13.10 -13.74
C LYS A 416 -6.38 -12.46 -12.35
N VAL A 417 -5.66 -13.07 -11.41
CA VAL A 417 -5.61 -12.67 -9.99
C VAL A 417 -4.41 -11.78 -9.74
N ALA A 418 -4.57 -10.46 -9.87
CA ALA A 418 -3.50 -9.51 -9.60
C ALA A 418 -4.06 -8.12 -9.29
N TYR A 419 -3.30 -7.35 -8.51
CA TYR A 419 -3.52 -5.91 -8.39
C TYR A 419 -3.22 -5.19 -9.71
N SER A 420 -3.98 -4.14 -9.98
CA SER A 420 -3.87 -3.33 -11.18
C SER A 420 -4.11 -1.85 -10.93
N GLY A 421 -3.36 -1.01 -11.62
CA GLY A 421 -3.55 0.44 -11.62
C GLY A 421 -4.70 0.81 -12.55
N ILE A 422 -5.93 0.84 -12.04
CA ILE A 422 -7.15 1.22 -12.79
C ILE A 422 -7.31 0.40 -14.09
N GLY A 423 -6.82 -0.84 -14.11
CA GLY A 423 -6.83 -1.69 -15.30
C GLY A 423 -5.77 -1.37 -16.37
N PHE A 424 -5.01 -0.27 -16.29
CA PHE A 424 -3.97 0.09 -17.26
C PHE A 424 -2.78 -0.88 -17.25
N PHE A 425 -2.34 -1.28 -16.06
CA PHE A 425 -1.23 -2.22 -15.88
C PHE A 425 -1.45 -3.08 -14.65
N ARG A 426 -0.85 -4.28 -14.64
CA ARG A 426 -0.89 -5.22 -13.50
C ARG A 426 0.44 -5.26 -12.79
N LEU A 427 0.42 -5.25 -11.47
CA LEU A 427 1.63 -5.39 -10.66
C LEU A 427 2.15 -6.83 -10.74
N THR A 428 3.16 -7.03 -11.57
CA THR A 428 3.84 -8.32 -11.81
C THR A 428 5.36 -8.14 -11.73
N LYS A 429 6.11 -9.25 -11.65
CA LYS A 429 7.58 -9.21 -11.76
C LYS A 429 8.05 -8.55 -13.07
N ARG A 430 7.27 -8.68 -14.15
CA ARG A 430 7.55 -8.02 -15.43
C ARG A 430 7.40 -6.51 -15.36
N THR A 431 6.34 -5.99 -14.73
CA THR A 431 6.17 -4.53 -14.57
C THR A 431 7.22 -3.93 -13.63
N MET A 432 7.71 -4.70 -12.65
CA MET A 432 8.85 -4.28 -11.84
C MET A 432 10.10 -4.05 -12.70
N LEU A 433 10.40 -4.95 -13.64
CA LEU A 433 11.52 -4.77 -14.57
C LEU A 433 11.30 -3.60 -15.55
N ALA A 434 10.06 -3.44 -16.04
CA ALA A 434 9.69 -2.29 -16.87
C ALA A 434 9.89 -0.96 -16.14
N MET A 435 9.56 -0.91 -14.84
CA MET A 435 9.78 0.26 -13.99
C MET A 435 11.26 0.65 -13.91
N VAL A 436 12.17 -0.33 -13.81
CA VAL A 436 13.63 -0.06 -13.83
C VAL A 436 14.05 0.57 -15.17
N GLY A 437 13.54 0.04 -16.29
CA GLY A 437 13.78 0.63 -17.61
C GLY A 437 13.26 2.07 -17.70
N LEU A 438 12.06 2.34 -17.20
CA LEU A 438 11.48 3.68 -17.14
C LEU A 438 12.34 4.62 -16.29
N VAL A 439 12.85 4.20 -15.14
CA VAL A 439 13.75 5.03 -14.31
C VAL A 439 14.97 5.46 -15.12
N VAL A 440 15.60 4.56 -15.87
CA VAL A 440 16.77 4.88 -16.71
C VAL A 440 16.39 5.85 -17.84
N SER A 441 15.29 5.60 -18.56
CA SER A 441 14.84 6.45 -19.66
C SER A 441 14.47 7.85 -19.17
N TYR A 442 13.64 7.96 -18.12
CA TYR A 442 13.26 9.25 -17.54
C TYR A 442 14.46 9.97 -16.91
N GLN A 443 15.43 9.24 -16.36
CA GLN A 443 16.65 9.85 -15.86
C GLN A 443 17.44 10.57 -16.95
N LEU A 444 17.59 9.96 -18.14
CA LEU A 444 18.27 10.60 -19.26
C LEU A 444 17.54 11.88 -19.71
N VAL A 445 16.20 11.84 -19.76
CA VAL A 445 15.38 13.01 -20.10
C VAL A 445 15.54 14.11 -19.05
N MET A 446 15.42 13.79 -17.77
CA MET A 446 15.53 14.80 -16.72
C MET A 446 16.95 15.35 -16.58
N LEU A 447 17.99 14.56 -16.86
CA LEU A 447 19.37 15.05 -16.94
C LEU A 447 19.55 16.05 -18.08
N LYS A 448 18.95 15.77 -19.25
CA LYS A 448 18.96 16.70 -20.38
C LYS A 448 18.27 18.02 -20.03
N VAL A 449 17.07 17.95 -19.45
CA VAL A 449 16.34 19.14 -18.97
C VAL A 449 17.16 19.91 -17.94
N ALA A 450 17.74 19.23 -16.95
CA ALA A 450 18.55 19.87 -15.90
C ALA A 450 19.82 20.54 -16.44
N LYS A 451 20.39 20.03 -17.54
CA LYS A 451 21.52 20.66 -18.24
C LYS A 451 21.07 21.92 -19.00
N ASP A 452 19.91 21.84 -19.66
CA ASP A 452 19.37 22.94 -20.46
C ASP A 452 18.87 24.11 -19.59
N THR A 453 18.45 23.84 -18.35
CA THR A 453 18.03 24.85 -17.36
C THR A 453 19.15 25.30 -16.42
N LYS A 454 20.41 24.99 -16.72
CA LYS A 454 21.53 25.36 -15.84
C LYS A 454 21.64 26.89 -15.70
N GLY A 455 21.65 27.38 -14.47
CA GLY A 455 21.73 28.82 -14.15
C GLY A 455 20.37 29.52 -14.09
N ILE A 456 19.30 28.92 -14.61
CA ILE A 456 17.94 29.46 -14.49
C ILE A 456 17.38 29.08 -13.12
N GLY A 457 16.88 30.06 -12.37
CA GLY A 457 16.31 29.89 -11.04
C GLY A 457 17.30 29.38 -9.98
N ALA A 458 18.61 29.57 -10.19
CA ALA A 458 19.63 29.28 -9.19
C ALA A 458 19.70 30.45 -8.20
N VAL A 459 19.57 30.14 -6.91
CA VAL A 459 19.64 31.17 -5.88
C VAL A 459 21.10 31.56 -5.63
N VAL A 460 21.40 32.85 -5.67
CA VAL A 460 22.76 33.38 -5.49
C VAL A 460 23.25 33.04 -4.07
N PRO A 461 24.48 32.53 -3.91
CA PRO A 461 25.08 32.30 -2.59
C PRO A 461 25.04 33.58 -1.74
N CYS A 462 24.79 33.44 -0.44
CA CYS A 462 24.67 34.57 0.49
C CYS A 462 23.51 35.54 0.21
N SER A 463 22.59 35.21 -0.70
CA SER A 463 21.35 35.97 -0.82
C SER A 463 20.41 35.68 0.35
N ARG A 464 19.57 36.66 0.69
CA ARG A 464 18.49 36.46 1.67
C ARG A 464 17.46 35.40 1.21
N LEU A 465 17.44 35.09 -0.09
CA LEU A 465 16.53 34.16 -0.76
C LEU A 465 17.03 32.69 -0.76
N ALA A 466 18.30 32.43 -0.42
CA ALA A 466 18.94 31.12 -0.61
C ALA A 466 18.25 29.98 0.17
N PHE A 467 17.65 30.31 1.31
CA PHE A 467 16.87 29.38 2.13
C PHE A 467 15.76 30.04 2.92
N SER A 468 15.43 31.32 2.65
CA SER A 468 14.17 31.82 3.15
C SER A 468 13.07 31.21 2.28
N ARG A 469 12.19 30.42 2.88
CA ARG A 469 10.90 30.09 2.28
C ARG A 469 10.04 31.36 2.34
N ASP A 470 10.53 32.43 1.74
CA ASP A 470 9.84 33.72 1.69
C ASP A 470 9.02 33.85 0.43
#